data_AF-A0A7C2HVF0-F1
#
_entry.id   AF-A0A7C2HVF0-F1
#
_cell.length_a   1.000
_cell.length_b   1.000
_cell.length_c   1.000
_cell.angle_alpha   90.00
_cell.angle_beta   90.00
_cell.angle_gamma   90.00
#
_symmetry.space_group_name_H-M   'P 1'
#
loop_
_entity.id
_entity.type
_entity.pdbx_description
1 polymer ?
#
loop_
_entity_poly.entity_id
_entity_poly.type
_entity_poly.pdbx_seq_one_letter_code
_entity_poly.pdbx_strand_id
1 'polypeptide(L)'
;RAVLTHNDTEVVEAYSGGLRPPHFSLGSRVALANQSGTDIFISLHTNSFHNSRRTGSEVFYCPGSVKGALLGTAVQKELAAVEGQGSCGLRPVSYYVLRRTRVPAIVVELGYLTSAEEAVRLLDPAYQETLARAIFSGIRSYFGEEARAVFKSAGGGDRAVRALVAIVIDDLAGPSEKNGTASFFAIGKPLTFAVMPNFSNSAPTAQRAVQAGYQVLVHLPMEPLHGDANSLGPGAIYVRLSEEEIRQRVHRAVASVPGAVGMNNHMGSRATADARVMRAVLAAVKEHGMFFVDSRTTEKTVIPQVAAELGVPYAVRGLFLDNVNSLGYIKGQLRKAGRRALERGSAIAIGHVGLMGPNTARAIREIIPEFEAQGIEMAYVSNVVFQHQPGVLGSQ
;
A
#
# COMPACT_ATOMS: atom_id res chain seq x y z
N ARG A 1 -14.75 -5.35 -13.41
CA ARG A 1 -14.63 -6.30 -14.55
C ARG A 1 -13.16 -6.69 -14.69
N ALA A 2 -12.86 -7.95 -15.02
CA ALA A 2 -11.48 -8.46 -15.09
C ALA A 2 -11.31 -9.36 -16.31
N VAL A 3 -10.23 -9.15 -17.08
CA VAL A 3 -9.84 -10.06 -18.17
C VAL A 3 -8.76 -11.01 -17.65
N LEU A 4 -9.08 -12.30 -17.67
CA LEU A 4 -8.19 -13.41 -17.30
C LEU A 4 -7.71 -14.10 -18.57
N THR A 5 -6.39 -14.30 -18.69
CA THR A 5 -5.82 -15.03 -19.84
C THR A 5 -4.81 -16.09 -19.38
N HIS A 6 -4.96 -17.33 -19.87
CA HIS A 6 -4.04 -18.46 -19.66
C HIS A 6 -3.33 -18.84 -20.97
N ASN A 7 -2.12 -19.40 -20.93
CA ASN A 7 -1.32 -19.68 -22.14
C ASN A 7 -1.92 -20.78 -23.02
N ASP A 8 -2.68 -21.70 -22.44
CA ASP A 8 -3.43 -22.71 -23.18
C ASP A 8 -4.86 -22.77 -22.66
N THR A 9 -5.81 -22.42 -23.53
CA THR A 9 -7.26 -22.50 -23.35
C THR A 9 -7.89 -21.63 -22.23
N GLU A 10 -8.96 -20.93 -22.62
CA GLU A 10 -9.92 -20.19 -21.78
C GLU A 10 -9.58 -18.73 -21.43
N VAL A 11 -10.31 -17.84 -22.12
CA VAL A 11 -10.69 -16.51 -21.61
C VAL A 11 -11.93 -16.75 -20.75
N VAL A 12 -11.84 -16.54 -19.45
CA VAL A 12 -13.04 -16.50 -18.60
C VAL A 12 -13.54 -15.06 -18.59
N GLU A 13 -14.36 -14.70 -19.58
CA GLU A 13 -15.30 -13.59 -19.48
C GLU A 13 -16.71 -14.13 -19.60
N ALA A 14 -17.55 -13.79 -18.63
CA ALA A 14 -18.98 -14.03 -18.67
C ALA A 14 -19.63 -13.14 -19.73
N TYR A 15 -19.69 -13.59 -20.98
CA TYR A 15 -20.78 -13.24 -21.91
C TYR A 15 -21.14 -14.45 -22.77
N SER A 16 -22.43 -14.73 -22.76
CA SER A 16 -23.18 -15.58 -23.66
C SER A 16 -22.88 -15.29 -25.14
N GLY A 17 -22.43 -16.29 -25.88
CA GLY A 17 -22.44 -16.29 -27.36
C GLY A 17 -21.12 -16.73 -27.98
N GLY A 18 -21.14 -17.89 -28.64
CA GLY A 18 -19.97 -18.59 -29.15
C GLY A 18 -19.11 -17.83 -30.18
N LEU A 19 -17.80 -18.08 -30.12
CA LEU A 19 -16.97 -18.75 -31.15
C LEU A 19 -15.48 -18.67 -30.74
N ARG A 20 -14.77 -19.80 -30.76
CA ARG A 20 -13.32 -19.92 -30.45
C ARG A 20 -12.45 -19.62 -31.68
N PRO A 21 -11.43 -18.76 -31.60
CA PRO A 21 -10.31 -18.77 -32.54
C PRO A 21 -9.03 -19.38 -31.93
N PRO A 22 -8.14 -19.99 -32.75
CA PRO A 22 -6.90 -20.63 -32.31
C PRO A 22 -5.77 -19.61 -32.12
N HIS A 23 -4.90 -19.87 -31.13
CA HIS A 23 -3.71 -19.08 -30.73
C HIS A 23 -3.97 -17.59 -30.43
N PHE A 24 -4.26 -17.32 -29.16
CA PHE A 24 -4.45 -15.98 -28.63
C PHE A 24 -3.09 -15.32 -28.30
N SER A 25 -2.55 -14.59 -29.28
CA SER A 25 -1.24 -13.91 -29.17
C SER A 25 -1.16 -12.93 -27.99
N LEU A 26 0.06 -12.59 -27.54
CA LEU A 26 0.25 -11.55 -26.51
C LEU A 26 -0.36 -10.21 -26.92
N GLY A 27 -0.31 -9.87 -28.22
CA GLY A 27 -0.95 -8.68 -28.77
C GLY A 27 -2.48 -8.74 -28.68
N SER A 28 -3.08 -9.89 -28.97
CA SER A 28 -4.52 -10.12 -28.85
C SER A 28 -5.01 -10.02 -27.41
N ARG A 29 -4.24 -10.52 -26.43
CA ARG A 29 -4.52 -10.37 -24.99
C ARG A 29 -4.57 -8.93 -24.54
N VAL A 30 -3.57 -8.15 -24.95
CA VAL A 30 -3.49 -6.72 -24.67
C VAL A 30 -4.61 -5.96 -25.34
N ALA A 31 -4.91 -6.27 -26.61
CA ALA A 31 -5.98 -5.63 -27.35
C ALA A 31 -7.32 -5.86 -26.66
N LEU A 32 -7.63 -7.11 -26.27
CA LEU A 32 -8.83 -7.45 -25.52
C LEU A 32 -8.91 -6.69 -24.19
N ALA A 33 -7.84 -6.67 -23.40
CA ALA A 33 -7.80 -5.93 -22.13
C ALA A 33 -8.05 -4.43 -22.34
N ASN A 34 -7.48 -3.84 -23.39
CA ASN A 34 -7.61 -2.41 -23.66
C ASN A 34 -8.95 -2.03 -24.31
N GLN A 35 -9.69 -2.98 -24.90
CA GLN A 35 -10.96 -2.75 -25.61
C GLN A 35 -12.20 -3.18 -24.80
N SER A 36 -12.03 -4.04 -23.80
CA SER A 36 -13.13 -4.60 -22.99
C SER A 36 -13.75 -3.62 -21.97
N GLY A 37 -13.11 -2.48 -21.70
CA GLY A 37 -13.51 -1.60 -20.60
C GLY A 37 -13.36 -2.26 -19.23
N THR A 38 -12.42 -3.22 -19.11
CA THR A 38 -12.09 -3.89 -17.85
C THR A 38 -11.40 -2.93 -16.88
N ASP A 39 -11.50 -3.21 -15.58
CA ASP A 39 -10.88 -2.38 -14.53
C ASP A 39 -9.46 -2.86 -14.21
N ILE A 40 -9.18 -4.14 -14.43
CA ILE A 40 -7.89 -4.79 -14.23
C ILE A 40 -7.61 -5.86 -15.30
N PHE A 41 -6.34 -6.21 -15.45
CA PHE A 41 -5.88 -7.33 -16.27
C PHE A 41 -5.03 -8.30 -15.45
N ILE A 42 -5.34 -9.59 -15.54
CA ILE A 42 -4.60 -10.64 -14.84
C ILE A 42 -4.26 -11.73 -15.84
N SER A 43 -2.97 -12.06 -15.96
CA SER A 43 -2.52 -13.21 -16.74
C SER A 43 -2.08 -14.33 -15.80
N LEU A 44 -2.67 -15.50 -15.92
CA LEU A 44 -2.34 -16.68 -15.11
C LEU A 44 -1.41 -17.61 -15.90
N HIS A 45 -0.36 -18.08 -15.25
CA HIS A 45 0.66 -18.96 -15.82
C HIS A 45 1.15 -19.98 -14.79
N THR A 46 1.85 -20.99 -15.27
CA THR A 46 2.68 -21.89 -14.47
C THR A 46 4.11 -21.80 -15.00
N ASN A 47 5.06 -21.76 -14.07
CA ASN A 47 6.45 -21.47 -14.37
C ASN A 47 7.26 -22.76 -14.54
N SER A 48 8.46 -22.63 -15.10
CA SER A 48 9.47 -23.70 -15.14
C SER A 48 10.84 -23.09 -14.88
N PHE A 49 11.68 -23.76 -14.10
CA PHE A 49 12.99 -23.26 -13.75
C PHE A 49 14.02 -24.38 -13.66
N HIS A 50 15.29 -24.11 -13.97
CA HIS A 50 16.33 -25.14 -13.99
C HIS A 50 16.56 -25.81 -12.61
N ASN A 51 16.18 -25.15 -11.51
CA ASN A 51 16.24 -25.71 -10.17
C ASN A 51 14.87 -26.30 -9.78
N SER A 52 14.80 -27.63 -9.70
CA SER A 52 13.60 -28.38 -9.33
C SER A 52 13.15 -28.20 -7.87
N ARG A 53 13.94 -27.53 -7.02
CA ARG A 53 13.57 -27.22 -5.63
C ARG A 53 12.74 -25.95 -5.49
N ARG A 54 12.60 -25.15 -6.56
CA ARG A 54 11.84 -23.90 -6.50
C ARG A 54 10.35 -24.20 -6.52
N THR A 55 9.62 -23.61 -5.59
CA THR A 55 8.17 -23.76 -5.46
C THR A 55 7.49 -22.41 -5.20
N GLY A 56 6.17 -22.41 -5.20
CA GLY A 56 5.28 -21.33 -4.81
C GLY A 56 5.01 -20.27 -5.87
N SER A 57 3.98 -19.49 -5.62
CA SER A 57 3.51 -18.45 -6.52
C SER A 57 4.44 -17.25 -6.59
N GLU A 58 4.48 -16.62 -7.76
CA GLU A 58 5.22 -15.39 -8.01
C GLU A 58 4.33 -14.42 -8.79
N VAL A 59 4.12 -13.23 -8.24
CA VAL A 59 3.31 -12.20 -8.90
C VAL A 59 4.22 -11.12 -9.48
N PHE A 60 3.95 -10.73 -10.72
CA PHE A 60 4.69 -9.70 -11.44
C PHE A 60 3.82 -8.52 -11.82
N TYR A 61 4.41 -7.33 -11.80
CA TYR A 61 3.76 -6.09 -12.23
C TYR A 61 4.73 -5.20 -13.02
N CYS A 62 4.20 -4.26 -13.81
CA CYS A 62 5.05 -3.35 -14.59
C CYS A 62 5.80 -2.37 -13.65
N PRO A 63 7.13 -2.22 -13.76
CA PRO A 63 7.86 -1.17 -13.07
C PRO A 63 7.21 0.21 -13.33
N GLY A 64 7.03 1.00 -12.27
CA GLY A 64 6.35 2.31 -12.33
C GLY A 64 4.81 2.25 -12.28
N SER A 65 4.18 1.08 -12.40
CA SER A 65 2.73 0.94 -12.26
C SER A 65 2.34 0.77 -10.79
N VAL A 66 1.99 1.87 -10.11
CA VAL A 66 1.57 1.82 -8.70
C VAL A 66 0.29 1.01 -8.52
N LYS A 67 -0.70 1.18 -9.40
CA LYS A 67 -1.92 0.37 -9.36
C LYS A 67 -1.64 -1.12 -9.60
N GLY A 68 -0.69 -1.45 -10.47
CA GLY A 68 -0.25 -2.84 -10.68
C GLY A 68 0.48 -3.41 -9.46
N ALA A 69 1.31 -2.61 -8.80
CA ALA A 69 1.97 -3.00 -7.55
C ALA A 69 0.96 -3.28 -6.42
N LEU A 70 -0.08 -2.44 -6.28
CA LEU A 70 -1.15 -2.63 -5.30
C LEU A 70 -1.96 -3.91 -5.57
N LEU A 71 -2.42 -4.10 -6.81
CA LEU A 71 -3.14 -5.31 -7.22
C LEU A 71 -2.29 -6.56 -6.96
N GLY A 72 -1.01 -6.51 -7.37
CA GLY A 72 -0.09 -7.63 -7.20
C GLY A 72 0.21 -7.93 -5.73
N THR A 73 0.34 -6.91 -4.89
CA THR A 73 0.54 -7.07 -3.44
C THR A 73 -0.66 -7.76 -2.79
N ALA A 74 -1.88 -7.33 -3.15
CA ALA A 74 -3.11 -7.91 -2.62
C ALA A 74 -3.26 -9.39 -3.00
N VAL A 75 -2.99 -9.73 -4.27
CA VAL A 75 -3.03 -11.12 -4.75
C VAL A 75 -1.91 -11.98 -4.16
N GLN A 76 -0.66 -11.48 -4.14
CA GLN A 76 0.47 -12.23 -3.59
C GLN A 76 0.30 -12.55 -2.10
N LYS A 77 -0.29 -11.63 -1.32
CA LYS A 77 -0.56 -11.86 0.11
C LYS A 77 -1.46 -13.06 0.33
N GLU A 78 -2.56 -13.17 -0.41
CA GLU A 78 -3.52 -14.27 -0.27
C GLU A 78 -2.93 -15.60 -0.76
N LEU A 79 -2.17 -15.59 -1.86
CA LEU A 79 -1.47 -16.78 -2.34
C LEU A 79 -0.42 -17.27 -1.32
N ALA A 80 0.35 -16.35 -0.75
CA ALA A 80 1.33 -16.69 0.28
C ALA A 80 0.70 -17.27 1.55
N ALA A 81 -0.55 -16.90 1.87
CA ALA A 81 -1.28 -17.48 3.00
C ALA A 81 -1.65 -18.96 2.76
N VAL A 82 -1.86 -19.36 1.51
CA VAL A 82 -2.11 -20.76 1.11
C VAL A 82 -0.81 -21.56 1.08
N GLU A 83 0.28 -20.95 0.61
CA GLU A 83 1.53 -21.66 0.29
C GLU A 83 2.58 -21.63 1.40
N GLY A 84 2.45 -20.70 2.36
CA GLY A 84 3.41 -20.51 3.44
C GLY A 84 4.78 -20.06 2.92
N GLN A 85 5.85 -20.72 3.39
CA GLN A 85 7.24 -20.35 3.04
C GLN A 85 7.62 -20.64 1.58
N GLY A 86 6.73 -21.29 0.80
CA GLY A 86 6.97 -21.57 -0.62
C GLY A 86 6.85 -20.34 -1.53
N SER A 87 6.07 -19.32 -1.16
CA SER A 87 5.77 -18.19 -2.06
C SER A 87 7.02 -17.39 -2.47
N CYS A 88 7.22 -17.21 -3.78
CA CYS A 88 8.36 -16.49 -4.38
C CYS A 88 8.23 -14.96 -4.35
N GLY A 89 7.02 -14.45 -4.04
CA GLY A 89 6.78 -13.03 -3.74
C GLY A 89 6.51 -12.14 -4.96
N LEU A 90 6.35 -10.85 -4.70
CA LEU A 90 6.00 -9.83 -5.70
C LEU A 90 7.25 -9.24 -6.35
N ARG A 91 7.32 -9.17 -7.69
CA ARG A 91 8.48 -8.60 -8.41
C ARG A 91 8.09 -7.65 -9.55
N PRO A 92 8.80 -6.51 -9.71
CA PRO A 92 8.62 -5.64 -10.87
C PRO A 92 9.30 -6.24 -12.10
N VAL A 93 8.54 -6.48 -13.18
CA VAL A 93 9.07 -7.02 -14.44
C VAL A 93 8.43 -6.33 -15.65
N SER A 94 9.25 -6.05 -16.65
CA SER A 94 8.83 -5.41 -17.89
C SER A 94 8.37 -6.46 -18.92
N TYR A 95 7.28 -7.17 -18.64
CA TYR A 95 6.68 -8.06 -19.66
C TYR A 95 5.86 -7.29 -20.68
N TYR A 96 5.76 -7.82 -21.91
CA TYR A 96 5.02 -7.17 -23.00
C TYR A 96 3.57 -6.88 -22.60
N VAL A 97 2.87 -7.86 -22.02
CA VAL A 97 1.47 -7.73 -21.60
C VAL A 97 1.30 -6.72 -20.46
N LEU A 98 2.28 -6.61 -19.57
CA LEU A 98 2.27 -5.64 -18.48
C LEU A 98 2.49 -4.21 -18.97
N ARG A 99 3.44 -4.02 -19.89
CA ARG A 99 3.75 -2.69 -20.46
C ARG A 99 2.68 -2.13 -21.39
N ARG A 100 1.99 -3.00 -22.12
CA ARG A 100 1.07 -2.59 -23.21
C ARG A 100 -0.39 -2.54 -22.79
N THR A 101 -0.72 -3.04 -21.60
CA THR A 101 -2.05 -2.94 -21.02
C THR A 101 -2.21 -1.61 -20.29
N ARG A 102 -3.31 -0.90 -20.55
CA ARG A 102 -3.57 0.46 -20.05
C ARG A 102 -4.13 0.47 -18.63
N VAL A 103 -4.80 -0.61 -18.25
CA VAL A 103 -5.36 -0.82 -16.92
C VAL A 103 -4.30 -1.43 -15.99
N PRO A 104 -4.50 -1.40 -14.65
CA PRO A 104 -3.63 -2.13 -13.72
C PRO A 104 -3.52 -3.60 -14.13
N ALA A 105 -2.27 -4.06 -14.29
CA ALA A 105 -1.97 -5.35 -14.88
C ALA A 105 -1.00 -6.13 -14.01
N ILE A 106 -1.28 -7.42 -13.80
CA ILE A 106 -0.38 -8.37 -13.15
C ILE A 106 -0.25 -9.67 -13.96
N VAL A 107 0.89 -10.34 -13.79
CA VAL A 107 1.09 -11.74 -14.20
C VAL A 107 1.24 -12.55 -12.91
N VAL A 108 0.54 -13.67 -12.80
CA VAL A 108 0.61 -14.59 -11.66
C VAL A 108 1.15 -15.92 -12.17
N GLU A 109 2.33 -16.28 -11.71
CA GLU A 109 2.83 -17.64 -11.80
C GLU A 109 2.33 -18.40 -10.57
N LEU A 110 1.59 -19.49 -10.78
CA LEU A 110 0.93 -20.23 -9.70
C LEU A 110 1.83 -21.30 -9.05
N GLY A 111 3.05 -21.49 -9.57
CA GLY A 111 4.02 -22.49 -9.13
C GLY A 111 4.91 -22.96 -10.28
N TYR A 112 5.82 -23.91 -10.01
CA TYR A 112 6.82 -24.43 -10.92
C TYR A 112 6.56 -25.90 -11.28
N LEU A 113 6.28 -26.17 -12.56
CA LEU A 113 6.08 -27.54 -13.07
C LEU A 113 7.33 -28.42 -12.98
N THR A 114 8.50 -27.80 -12.81
CA THR A 114 9.78 -28.51 -12.60
C THR A 114 9.94 -29.11 -11.20
N SER A 115 9.10 -28.70 -10.24
CA SER A 115 8.99 -29.35 -8.93
C SER A 115 7.94 -30.45 -9.00
N ALA A 116 8.36 -31.71 -8.79
CA ALA A 116 7.46 -32.85 -8.90
C ALA A 116 6.29 -32.79 -7.90
N GLU A 117 6.55 -32.35 -6.67
CA GLU A 117 5.52 -32.19 -5.64
C GLU A 117 4.52 -31.09 -6.00
N GLU A 118 5.01 -29.96 -6.51
CA GLU A 118 4.16 -28.84 -6.89
C GLU A 118 3.37 -29.12 -8.18
N ALA A 119 3.98 -29.79 -9.16
CA ALA A 119 3.29 -30.22 -10.37
C ALA A 119 2.10 -31.14 -10.04
N VAL A 120 2.25 -32.07 -9.09
CA VAL A 120 1.14 -32.91 -8.61
C VAL A 120 0.06 -32.06 -7.94
N ARG A 121 0.44 -31.12 -7.07
CA ARG A 121 -0.51 -30.22 -6.42
C ARG A 121 -1.26 -29.34 -7.42
N LEU A 122 -0.58 -28.79 -8.42
CA LEU A 122 -1.19 -27.95 -9.46
C LEU A 122 -2.19 -28.71 -10.34
N LEU A 123 -2.14 -30.04 -10.36
CA LEU A 123 -3.13 -30.89 -11.02
C LEU A 123 -4.34 -31.24 -10.12
N ASP A 124 -4.25 -31.01 -8.81
CA ASP A 124 -5.33 -31.27 -7.86
C ASP A 124 -6.43 -30.18 -7.97
N PRO A 125 -7.68 -30.54 -8.33
CA PRO A 125 -8.78 -29.59 -8.41
C PRO A 125 -9.05 -28.84 -7.11
N ALA A 126 -8.85 -29.48 -5.95
CA ALA A 126 -9.05 -28.82 -4.66
C ALA A 126 -8.00 -27.73 -4.40
N TYR A 127 -6.76 -27.97 -4.84
CA TYR A 127 -5.69 -26.99 -4.76
C TYR A 127 -5.90 -25.84 -5.75
N GLN A 128 -6.32 -26.14 -6.98
CA GLN A 128 -6.68 -25.13 -7.98
C GLN A 128 -7.80 -24.22 -7.48
N GLU A 129 -8.85 -24.78 -6.87
CA GLU A 129 -9.93 -24.01 -6.25
C GLU A 129 -9.41 -23.10 -5.12
N THR A 130 -8.48 -23.62 -4.31
CA THR A 130 -7.86 -22.85 -3.22
C THR A 130 -7.08 -21.66 -3.75
N LEU A 131 -6.27 -21.85 -4.80
CA LEU A 131 -5.53 -20.77 -5.47
C LEU A 131 -6.47 -19.76 -6.15
N ALA A 132 -7.50 -20.23 -6.86
CA ALA A 132 -8.49 -19.37 -7.51
C ALA A 132 -9.22 -18.50 -6.48
N ARG A 133 -9.59 -19.06 -5.33
CA ARG A 133 -10.18 -18.32 -4.20
C ARG A 133 -9.21 -17.31 -3.61
N ALA A 134 -7.93 -17.64 -3.46
CA ALA A 134 -6.92 -16.71 -2.98
C ALA A 134 -6.75 -15.51 -3.93
N ILE A 135 -6.67 -15.76 -5.25
CA ILE A 135 -6.60 -14.69 -6.26
C ILE A 135 -7.85 -13.82 -6.20
N PHE A 136 -9.04 -14.43 -6.14
CA PHE A 136 -10.30 -13.70 -6.01
C PHE A 136 -10.35 -12.83 -4.75
N SER A 137 -9.93 -13.36 -3.60
CA SER A 137 -9.81 -12.62 -2.35
C SER A 137 -8.85 -11.44 -2.48
N GLY A 138 -7.72 -11.62 -3.16
CA GLY A 138 -6.76 -10.56 -3.44
C GLY A 138 -7.32 -9.46 -4.34
N ILE A 139 -8.07 -9.83 -5.38
CA ILE A 139 -8.77 -8.88 -6.27
C ILE A 139 -9.83 -8.08 -5.49
N ARG A 140 -10.63 -8.76 -4.67
CA ARG A 140 -11.64 -8.11 -3.83
C ARG A 140 -11.02 -7.10 -2.87
N SER A 141 -9.94 -7.53 -2.18
CA SER A 141 -9.13 -6.67 -1.32
C SER A 141 -8.58 -5.45 -2.06
N TYR A 142 -8.12 -5.62 -3.31
CA TYR A 142 -7.67 -4.52 -4.16
C TYR A 142 -8.77 -3.50 -4.48
N PHE A 143 -9.99 -3.95 -4.76
CA PHE A 143 -11.14 -3.07 -5.03
C PHE A 143 -11.82 -2.52 -3.77
N GLY A 144 -11.32 -2.86 -2.57
CA GLY A 144 -11.91 -2.40 -1.31
C GLY A 144 -13.20 -3.12 -0.91
N GLU A 145 -13.56 -4.22 -1.59
CA GLU A 145 -14.66 -5.09 -1.19
C GLU A 145 -14.10 -6.20 -0.27
N GLU A 146 -14.52 -6.28 0.99
CA GLU A 146 -13.99 -7.24 1.96
C GLU A 146 -13.97 -8.69 1.42
N ALA A 147 -12.81 -9.34 1.42
CA ALA A 147 -12.59 -10.73 0.97
C ALA A 147 -13.26 -11.82 1.84
N ARG A 148 -14.21 -11.49 2.71
CA ARG A 148 -14.63 -12.34 3.84
C ARG A 148 -15.81 -13.30 3.61
N ALA A 149 -16.22 -13.53 2.37
CA ALA A 149 -17.42 -14.34 2.10
C ALA A 149 -17.18 -15.80 1.68
N VAL A 150 -15.93 -16.28 1.51
CA VAL A 150 -15.70 -17.57 0.84
C VAL A 150 -15.24 -18.72 1.77
N PHE A 151 -14.71 -18.42 2.97
CA PHE A 151 -14.30 -19.46 3.92
C PHE A 151 -15.36 -19.83 4.97
N LYS A 152 -16.60 -19.36 4.82
CA LYS A 152 -17.73 -19.78 5.67
C LYS A 152 -18.29 -21.17 5.26
N SER A 153 -17.42 -22.18 5.19
CA SER A 153 -17.83 -23.58 5.35
C SER A 153 -16.67 -24.49 5.78
N ALA A 154 -15.90 -24.08 6.78
CA ALA A 154 -15.20 -25.01 7.66
C ALA A 154 -15.01 -24.30 9.00
N GLY A 155 -15.49 -24.92 10.07
CA GLY A 155 -15.78 -24.26 11.34
C GLY A 155 -14.58 -23.54 11.97
N GLY A 156 -14.84 -22.30 12.39
CA GLY A 156 -13.95 -21.47 13.21
C GLY A 156 -14.60 -20.10 13.37
N GLY A 157 -15.11 -19.80 14.56
CA GLY A 157 -15.83 -18.55 14.82
C GLY A 157 -14.91 -17.34 14.65
N ASP A 158 -15.05 -16.61 13.54
CA ASP A 158 -14.24 -15.45 13.25
C ASP A 158 -15.05 -14.15 13.36
N ARG A 159 -14.56 -13.20 14.18
CA ARG A 159 -15.21 -11.91 14.43
C ARG A 159 -15.21 -11.09 13.14
N ALA A 160 -16.38 -10.67 12.69
CA ALA A 160 -16.53 -9.72 11.59
C ALA A 160 -15.71 -8.45 11.87
N VAL A 161 -14.87 -8.06 10.92
CA VAL A 161 -14.11 -6.81 10.94
C VAL A 161 -15.10 -5.75 10.55
N ARG A 162 -15.20 -4.73 11.40
CA ARG A 162 -16.18 -3.65 11.31
C ARG A 162 -15.53 -2.34 10.91
N ALA A 163 -14.22 -2.21 11.12
CA ALA A 163 -13.48 -0.98 10.83
C ALA A 163 -11.97 -1.18 10.74
N LEU A 164 -11.27 -0.27 10.04
CA LEU A 164 -9.81 -0.25 9.92
C LEU A 164 -9.19 0.92 10.69
N VAL A 165 -8.10 0.66 11.40
CA VAL A 165 -7.22 1.70 11.95
C VAL A 165 -5.85 1.59 11.31
N ALA A 166 -5.46 2.60 10.55
CA ALA A 166 -4.09 2.75 10.07
C ALA A 166 -3.27 3.59 11.04
N ILE A 167 -2.11 3.09 11.42
CA ILE A 167 -1.16 3.81 12.27
C ILE A 167 0.10 4.11 11.46
N VAL A 168 0.41 5.40 11.33
CA VAL A 168 1.67 5.89 10.76
C VAL A 168 2.61 6.24 11.90
N ILE A 169 3.86 5.79 11.82
CA ILE A 169 4.93 6.17 12.74
C ILE A 169 5.91 7.08 12.00
N ASP A 170 5.93 8.34 12.40
CA ASP A 170 6.72 9.42 11.81
C ASP A 170 8.15 9.49 12.38
N ASP A 171 8.98 10.29 11.72
CA ASP A 171 10.34 10.69 12.09
C ASP A 171 11.43 9.59 12.04
N LEU A 172 11.19 8.46 11.37
CA LEU A 172 12.27 7.48 11.15
C LEU A 172 13.41 8.11 10.36
N ALA A 173 14.64 7.68 10.62
CA ALA A 173 15.90 8.27 10.16
C ALA A 173 16.14 9.74 10.55
N GLY A 174 15.17 10.40 11.20
CA GLY A 174 15.27 11.79 11.60
C GLY A 174 16.18 12.01 12.81
N PRO A 175 16.54 13.26 13.11
CA PRO A 175 17.40 13.60 14.25
C PRO A 175 16.76 13.29 15.61
N SER A 176 15.44 13.14 15.65
CA SER A 176 14.67 12.71 16.82
C SER A 176 14.71 11.20 17.05
N GLU A 177 15.10 10.39 16.07
CA GLU A 177 15.18 8.92 16.17
C GLU A 177 16.35 8.50 17.07
N LYS A 178 16.07 8.35 18.37
CA LYS A 178 17.02 7.84 19.37
C LYS A 178 16.68 6.43 19.87
N ASN A 179 15.41 6.05 19.77
CA ASN A 179 14.83 4.83 20.34
C ASN A 179 13.43 4.55 19.75
N GLY A 180 12.91 3.34 19.98
CA GLY A 180 11.53 2.93 19.66
C GLY A 180 11.37 2.10 18.38
N THR A 181 12.22 2.26 17.36
CA THR A 181 12.06 1.60 16.05
C THR A 181 11.99 0.07 16.14
N ALA A 182 12.89 -0.55 16.90
CA ALA A 182 12.87 -2.00 17.13
C ALA A 182 11.60 -2.47 17.88
N SER A 183 11.09 -1.66 18.80
CA SER A 183 9.87 -1.97 19.55
C SER A 183 8.63 -1.95 18.66
N PHE A 184 8.58 -1.07 17.65
CA PHE A 184 7.49 -1.08 16.67
C PHE A 184 7.53 -2.33 15.78
N PHE A 185 8.73 -2.75 15.35
CA PHE A 185 8.87 -3.93 14.48
C PHE A 185 8.45 -5.22 15.18
N ALA A 186 8.60 -5.28 16.51
CA ALA A 186 8.19 -6.42 17.33
C ALA A 186 6.67 -6.53 17.55
N ILE A 187 5.87 -5.55 17.12
CA ILE A 187 4.41 -5.57 17.32
C ILE A 187 3.73 -6.64 16.44
N GLY A 188 4.27 -6.91 15.25
CA GLY A 188 3.75 -7.96 14.36
C GLY A 188 2.36 -7.66 13.80
N LYS A 189 1.98 -6.38 13.71
CA LYS A 189 0.74 -5.90 13.08
C LYS A 189 1.07 -4.86 12.01
N PRO A 190 0.18 -4.63 11.01
CA PRO A 190 0.39 -3.61 10.00
C PRO A 190 0.62 -2.23 10.61
N LEU A 191 1.77 -1.64 10.30
CA LEU A 191 2.17 -0.28 10.61
C LEU A 191 2.78 0.33 9.36
N THR A 192 2.53 1.62 9.13
CA THR A 192 3.20 2.37 8.06
C THR A 192 4.29 3.24 8.68
N PHE A 193 5.51 3.20 8.14
CA PHE A 193 6.63 3.98 8.64
C PHE A 193 6.93 5.15 7.72
N ALA A 194 6.98 6.38 8.25
CA ALA A 194 7.39 7.55 7.48
C ALA A 194 8.85 7.89 7.77
N VAL A 195 9.67 7.87 6.74
CA VAL A 195 11.12 8.03 6.83
C VAL A 195 11.53 9.41 6.34
N MET A 196 12.24 10.15 7.19
CA MET A 196 12.83 11.45 6.87
C MET A 196 13.86 11.26 5.74
N PRO A 197 13.74 11.98 4.62
CA PRO A 197 14.62 11.81 3.47
C PRO A 197 15.99 12.49 3.66
N ASN A 198 16.93 12.12 2.80
CA ASN A 198 18.25 12.75 2.63
C ASN A 198 19.17 12.75 3.87
N PHE A 199 18.89 11.94 4.89
CA PHE A 199 19.84 11.62 5.95
C PHE A 199 20.70 10.41 5.54
N SER A 200 21.88 10.26 6.15
CA SER A 200 22.80 9.14 5.85
C SER A 200 22.19 7.77 6.13
N ASN A 201 21.21 7.69 7.04
CA ASN A 201 20.49 6.48 7.41
C ASN A 201 19.09 6.35 6.75
N SER A 202 18.62 7.30 5.93
CA SER A 202 17.28 7.21 5.30
C SER A 202 17.10 5.94 4.48
N ALA A 203 18.02 5.64 3.57
CA ALA A 203 17.92 4.48 2.71
C ALA A 203 18.06 3.14 3.47
N PRO A 204 19.06 2.95 4.35
CA PRO A 204 19.14 1.76 5.20
C PRO A 204 17.90 1.54 6.07
N THR A 205 17.32 2.60 6.64
CA THR A 205 16.10 2.50 7.46
C THR A 205 14.88 2.10 6.63
N ALA A 206 14.69 2.72 5.46
CA ALA A 206 13.60 2.36 4.54
C ALA A 206 13.70 0.91 4.06
N GLN A 207 14.89 0.47 3.64
CA GLN A 207 15.13 -0.90 3.19
C GLN A 207 14.83 -1.90 4.30
N ARG A 208 15.25 -1.62 5.53
CA ARG A 208 14.99 -2.49 6.68
C ARG A 208 13.49 -2.63 6.97
N ALA A 209 12.73 -1.53 6.89
CA ALA A 209 11.28 -1.56 7.07
C ALA A 209 10.60 -2.40 5.97
N VAL A 210 10.97 -2.18 4.70
CA VAL A 210 10.45 -2.96 3.56
C VAL A 210 10.80 -4.44 3.66
N GLN A 211 12.05 -4.78 4.01
CA GLN A 211 12.50 -6.17 4.21
C GLN A 211 11.76 -6.86 5.36
N ALA A 212 11.37 -6.11 6.39
CA ALA A 212 10.54 -6.58 7.48
C ALA A 212 9.04 -6.65 7.12
N GLY A 213 8.67 -6.36 5.86
CA GLY A 213 7.31 -6.47 5.34
C GLY A 213 6.43 -5.25 5.57
N TYR A 214 6.98 -4.13 6.06
CA TYR A 214 6.22 -2.92 6.36
C TYR A 214 6.13 -1.95 5.18
N GLN A 215 5.05 -1.17 5.16
CA GLN A 215 4.87 -0.08 4.21
C GLN A 215 5.68 1.16 4.62
N VAL A 216 6.28 1.84 3.65
CA VAL A 216 7.10 3.05 3.88
C VAL A 216 6.51 4.26 3.16
N LEU A 217 6.57 5.42 3.81
CA LEU A 217 6.33 6.75 3.22
C LEU A 217 7.61 7.61 3.28
N VAL A 218 7.70 8.57 2.37
CA VAL A 218 8.61 9.70 2.53
C VAL A 218 7.99 10.67 3.55
N HIS A 219 8.71 11.00 4.62
CA HIS A 219 8.31 12.03 5.59
C HIS A 219 8.93 13.37 5.21
N LEU A 220 8.27 14.10 4.30
CA LEU A 220 8.86 15.26 3.62
C LEU A 220 8.91 16.48 4.56
N PRO A 221 10.10 17.05 4.87
CA PRO A 221 10.21 18.23 5.72
C PRO A 221 9.64 19.47 5.05
N MET A 222 8.78 20.19 5.76
CA MET A 222 8.07 21.33 5.22
C MET A 222 8.04 22.50 6.22
N GLU A 223 8.11 23.72 5.69
CA GLU A 223 8.20 24.94 6.48
C GLU A 223 6.98 25.14 7.41
N PRO A 224 7.19 25.29 8.74
CA PRO A 224 6.12 25.61 9.68
C PRO A 224 5.88 27.12 9.79
N LEU A 225 4.74 27.50 10.37
CA LEU A 225 4.44 28.88 10.76
C LEU A 225 5.30 29.36 11.95
N HIS A 226 5.57 28.44 12.88
CA HIS A 226 6.32 28.68 14.11
C HIS A 226 7.34 27.56 14.31
N GLY A 227 8.50 27.89 14.86
CA GLY A 227 9.62 26.96 15.05
C GLY A 227 10.82 27.30 14.18
N ASP A 228 11.97 26.72 14.51
CA ASP A 228 13.20 26.94 13.76
C ASP A 228 13.20 26.14 12.46
N ALA A 229 12.94 26.82 11.35
CA ALA A 229 12.93 26.20 10.03
C ALA A 229 14.30 25.60 9.65
N ASN A 230 15.40 26.05 10.28
CA ASN A 230 16.73 25.48 10.05
C ASN A 230 16.90 24.07 10.65
N SER A 231 15.99 23.63 11.52
CA SER A 231 16.04 22.32 12.17
C SER A 231 15.23 21.21 11.47
N LEU A 232 14.55 21.52 10.36
CA LEU A 232 13.63 20.61 9.64
C LEU A 232 14.31 19.38 9.02
N GLY A 233 15.60 19.48 8.74
CA GLY A 233 16.35 18.46 8.01
C GLY A 233 16.57 18.79 6.53
N PRO A 234 17.41 17.98 5.87
CA PRO A 234 17.87 18.22 4.50
C PRO A 234 16.74 18.12 3.47
N GLY A 235 16.74 19.05 2.52
CA GLY A 235 15.77 19.06 1.43
C GLY A 235 14.39 19.62 1.79
N ALA A 236 14.26 20.31 2.93
CA ALA A 236 12.98 20.90 3.36
C ALA A 236 12.35 21.82 2.30
N ILE A 237 11.02 21.76 2.19
CA ILE A 237 10.22 22.59 1.29
C ILE A 237 9.85 23.89 1.99
N TYR A 238 10.31 25.01 1.44
CA TYR A 238 9.99 26.35 1.91
C TYR A 238 9.09 27.06 0.90
N VAL A 239 8.22 27.96 1.38
CA VAL A 239 7.33 28.71 0.49
C VAL A 239 8.10 29.64 -0.45
N ARG A 240 9.32 30.05 -0.08
CA ARG A 240 10.17 30.90 -0.93
C ARG A 240 10.77 30.17 -2.15
N LEU A 241 10.67 28.85 -2.23
CA LEU A 241 11.26 28.07 -3.33
C LEU A 241 10.43 28.23 -4.61
N SER A 242 11.10 28.16 -5.75
CA SER A 242 10.45 28.01 -7.06
C SER A 242 9.83 26.62 -7.20
N GLU A 243 8.86 26.48 -8.10
CA GLU A 243 8.21 25.18 -8.35
C GLU A 243 9.21 24.12 -8.83
N GLU A 244 10.17 24.51 -9.65
CA GLU A 244 11.22 23.60 -10.14
C GLU A 244 12.13 23.10 -9.01
N GLU A 245 12.53 23.98 -8.09
CA GLU A 245 13.34 23.59 -6.93
C GLU A 245 12.54 22.69 -5.97
N ILE A 246 11.24 22.96 -5.80
CA ILE A 246 10.34 22.09 -5.02
C ILE A 246 10.29 20.69 -5.64
N ARG A 247 10.05 20.62 -6.96
CA ARG A 247 9.97 19.36 -7.71
C ARG A 247 11.27 18.56 -7.60
N GLN A 248 12.42 19.21 -7.80
CA GLN A 248 13.74 18.58 -7.63
C GLN A 248 13.97 18.05 -6.21
N ARG A 249 13.55 18.78 -5.17
CA ARG A 249 13.62 18.30 -3.77
C ARG A 249 12.73 17.09 -3.54
N VAL A 250 11.52 17.05 -4.09
CA VAL A 250 10.64 15.89 -4.00
C VAL A 250 11.26 14.67 -4.68
N HIS A 251 11.82 14.80 -5.90
CA HIS A 251 12.49 13.69 -6.56
C HIS A 251 13.70 13.16 -5.77
N ARG A 252 14.53 14.07 -5.21
CA ARG A 252 15.66 13.67 -4.35
C ARG A 252 15.17 12.95 -3.08
N ALA A 253 14.11 13.46 -2.46
CA ALA A 253 13.53 12.84 -1.28
C ALA A 253 13.04 11.41 -1.57
N VAL A 254 12.29 11.21 -2.65
CA VAL A 254 11.83 9.87 -3.09
C VAL A 254 13.01 8.94 -3.36
N ALA A 255 14.05 9.41 -4.07
CA ALA A 255 15.24 8.60 -4.36
C ALA A 255 16.00 8.16 -3.08
N SER A 256 15.96 8.99 -2.02
CA SER A 256 16.63 8.69 -0.74
C SER A 256 15.86 7.71 0.17
N VAL A 257 14.60 7.39 -0.15
CA VAL A 257 13.72 6.51 0.63
C VAL A 257 13.19 5.37 -0.27
N PRO A 258 14.05 4.38 -0.62
CA PRO A 258 13.70 3.30 -1.52
C PRO A 258 12.53 2.46 -0.98
N GLY A 259 11.59 2.13 -1.86
CA GLY A 259 10.40 1.34 -1.53
C GLY A 259 9.26 2.14 -0.88
N ALA A 260 9.38 3.47 -0.77
CA ALA A 260 8.26 4.32 -0.40
C ALA A 260 7.12 4.20 -1.43
N VAL A 261 5.89 4.11 -0.95
CA VAL A 261 4.67 4.02 -1.78
C VAL A 261 3.79 5.27 -1.70
N GLY A 262 4.14 6.19 -0.81
CA GLY A 262 3.43 7.42 -0.54
C GLY A 262 4.32 8.44 0.17
N MET A 263 3.74 9.59 0.49
CA MET A 263 4.42 10.68 1.18
C MET A 263 3.49 11.31 2.22
N ASN A 264 4.05 11.78 3.34
CA ASN A 264 3.36 12.69 4.24
C ASN A 264 4.25 13.89 4.57
N ASN A 265 3.69 14.92 5.20
CA ASN A 265 4.43 16.11 5.61
C ASN A 265 4.94 15.99 7.05
N HIS A 266 6.23 16.29 7.23
CA HIS A 266 6.83 16.62 8.52
C HIS A 266 6.67 18.12 8.75
N MET A 267 6.01 18.50 9.85
CA MET A 267 5.60 19.89 10.12
C MET A 267 4.80 20.51 8.95
N GLY A 268 5.23 21.65 8.40
CA GLY A 268 4.62 22.21 7.20
C GLY A 268 3.43 23.15 7.39
N SER A 269 3.11 23.61 8.59
CA SER A 269 1.91 24.46 8.81
C SER A 269 1.86 25.75 7.98
N ARG A 270 3.01 26.21 7.44
CA ARG A 270 3.06 27.32 6.46
C ARG A 270 3.02 26.80 5.03
N ALA A 271 3.84 25.80 4.70
CA ALA A 271 3.93 25.24 3.36
C ALA A 271 2.63 24.55 2.89
N THR A 272 1.97 23.78 3.76
CA THR A 272 0.73 23.07 3.43
C THR A 272 -0.47 23.99 3.26
N ALA A 273 -0.36 25.26 3.68
CA ALA A 273 -1.37 26.29 3.44
C ALA A 273 -1.13 27.10 2.14
N ASP A 274 -0.02 26.89 1.45
CA ASP A 274 0.32 27.58 0.19
C ASP A 274 -0.03 26.69 -1.02
N ALA A 275 -1.01 27.11 -1.82
CA ALA A 275 -1.51 26.35 -2.96
C ALA A 275 -0.49 26.18 -4.09
N ARG A 276 0.40 27.16 -4.32
CA ARG A 276 1.44 27.04 -5.33
C ARG A 276 2.46 25.99 -4.91
N VAL A 277 2.89 26.05 -3.65
CA VAL A 277 3.83 25.08 -3.08
C VAL A 277 3.25 23.68 -3.13
N MET A 278 2.02 23.50 -2.63
CA MET A 278 1.40 22.18 -2.59
C MET A 278 1.06 21.63 -3.97
N ARG A 279 0.73 22.49 -4.96
CA ARG A 279 0.53 22.04 -6.35
C ARG A 279 1.84 21.49 -6.93
N ALA A 280 2.97 22.17 -6.72
CA ALA A 280 4.28 21.68 -7.16
C ALA A 280 4.68 20.37 -6.46
N VAL A 281 4.47 20.28 -5.14
CA VAL A 281 4.74 19.04 -4.38
C VAL A 281 3.87 17.88 -4.88
N LEU A 282 2.55 18.08 -4.96
CA LEU A 282 1.62 17.01 -5.33
C LEU A 282 1.72 16.61 -6.80
N ALA A 283 2.07 17.52 -7.70
CA ALA A 283 2.42 17.18 -9.08
C ALA A 283 3.64 16.24 -9.13
N ALA A 284 4.70 16.57 -8.39
CA ALA A 284 5.89 15.72 -8.29
C ALA A 284 5.58 14.35 -7.66
N VAL A 285 4.71 14.31 -6.63
CA VAL A 285 4.23 13.05 -6.02
C VAL A 285 3.47 12.20 -7.03
N LYS A 286 2.64 12.82 -7.88
CA LYS A 286 1.89 12.16 -8.95
C LYS A 286 2.80 11.52 -10.00
N GLU A 287 3.90 12.17 -10.35
CA GLU A 287 4.90 11.65 -11.31
C GLU A 287 5.51 10.32 -10.84
N HIS A 288 5.62 10.11 -9.52
CA HIS A 288 6.05 8.84 -8.91
C HIS A 288 4.90 7.85 -8.67
N GLY A 289 3.67 8.21 -9.06
CA GLY A 289 2.46 7.42 -8.81
C GLY A 289 2.08 7.27 -7.33
N MET A 290 2.66 8.09 -6.45
CA MET A 290 2.50 7.98 -5.00
C MET A 290 1.20 8.62 -4.52
N PHE A 291 0.72 8.18 -3.35
CA PHE A 291 -0.35 8.87 -2.62
C PHE A 291 0.22 9.84 -1.58
N PHE A 292 -0.61 10.76 -1.09
CA PHE A 292 -0.24 11.73 -0.06
C PHE A 292 -1.10 11.61 1.22
N VAL A 293 -0.47 11.57 2.39
CA VAL A 293 -1.18 11.63 3.67
C VAL A 293 -0.93 13.00 4.29
N ASP A 294 -2.00 13.80 4.42
CA ASP A 294 -1.93 15.08 5.11
C ASP A 294 -1.90 14.85 6.63
N SER A 295 -0.74 15.13 7.24
CA SER A 295 -0.55 15.08 8.70
C SER A 295 -1.36 16.16 9.44
N ARG A 296 -1.99 17.09 8.71
CA ARG A 296 -2.87 18.17 9.18
C ARG A 296 -2.27 18.92 10.37
N THR A 297 -1.10 19.51 10.12
CA THR A 297 -0.35 20.37 11.06
C THR A 297 -0.94 21.78 11.14
N THR A 298 -1.88 22.11 10.26
CA THR A 298 -2.69 23.32 10.25
C THR A 298 -4.09 22.99 9.73
N GLU A 299 -5.11 23.71 10.18
CA GLU A 299 -6.47 23.60 9.63
C GLU A 299 -6.58 24.28 8.25
N LYS A 300 -5.64 25.16 7.91
CA LYS A 300 -5.58 25.90 6.65
C LYS A 300 -4.92 25.10 5.51
N THR A 301 -4.69 23.81 5.71
CA THR A 301 -4.04 22.95 4.71
C THR A 301 -4.88 22.89 3.44
N VAL A 302 -4.24 23.10 2.30
CA VAL A 302 -4.87 23.03 0.98
C VAL A 302 -4.67 21.67 0.30
N ILE A 303 -4.00 20.72 0.98
CA ILE A 303 -3.71 19.38 0.44
C ILE A 303 -4.98 18.70 -0.10
N PRO A 304 -6.11 18.62 0.63
CA PRO A 304 -7.30 17.92 0.12
C PRO A 304 -7.82 18.50 -1.19
N GLN A 305 -7.87 19.83 -1.29
CA GLN A 305 -8.34 20.53 -2.48
C GLN A 305 -7.39 20.29 -3.66
N VAL A 306 -6.10 20.55 -3.47
CA VAL A 306 -5.10 20.45 -4.55
C VAL A 306 -4.90 18.99 -4.99
N ALA A 307 -4.94 18.03 -4.06
CA ALA A 307 -4.84 16.61 -4.38
C ALA A 307 -6.04 16.14 -5.20
N ALA A 308 -7.26 16.58 -4.86
CA ALA A 308 -8.46 16.30 -5.66
C ALA A 308 -8.36 16.92 -7.06
N GLU A 309 -7.95 18.18 -7.19
CA GLU A 309 -7.76 18.86 -8.48
C GLU A 309 -6.74 18.13 -9.38
N LEU A 310 -5.65 17.63 -8.79
CA LEU A 310 -4.59 16.93 -9.53
C LEU A 310 -4.86 15.43 -9.72
N GLY A 311 -5.90 14.86 -9.09
CA GLY A 311 -6.17 13.43 -9.09
C GLY A 311 -5.09 12.61 -8.36
N VAL A 312 -4.50 13.17 -7.30
CA VAL A 312 -3.55 12.46 -6.44
C VAL A 312 -4.31 11.77 -5.31
N PRO A 313 -4.17 10.45 -5.13
CA PRO A 313 -4.81 9.78 -4.01
C PRO A 313 -4.31 10.35 -2.69
N TYR A 314 -5.24 10.66 -1.79
CA TYR A 314 -4.88 11.27 -0.51
C TYR A 314 -5.77 10.81 0.63
N ALA A 315 -5.25 10.97 1.84
CA ALA A 315 -6.03 10.90 3.07
C ALA A 315 -5.59 11.98 4.05
N VAL A 316 -6.46 12.30 4.99
CA VAL A 316 -6.18 13.29 6.04
C VAL A 316 -6.10 12.58 7.38
N ARG A 317 -5.09 12.89 8.17
CA ARG A 317 -4.94 12.37 9.53
C ARG A 317 -6.21 12.60 10.35
N GLY A 318 -6.63 11.56 11.08
CA GLY A 318 -7.66 11.65 12.10
C GLY A 318 -7.13 12.20 13.43
N LEU A 319 -6.10 11.57 14.01
CA LEU A 319 -5.61 11.88 15.37
C LEU A 319 -4.07 11.82 15.46
N PHE A 320 -3.50 12.61 16.37
CA PHE A 320 -2.14 12.41 16.88
C PHE A 320 -2.20 11.54 18.15
N LEU A 321 -1.28 10.58 18.26
CA LEU A 321 -1.25 9.62 19.34
C LEU A 321 -0.50 10.14 20.57
N ASP A 322 0.61 10.84 20.37
CA ASP A 322 1.66 11.00 21.37
C ASP A 322 2.18 12.43 21.52
N ASN A 323 1.33 13.43 21.27
CA ASN A 323 1.61 14.82 21.64
C ASN A 323 1.74 15.03 23.17
N VAL A 324 1.42 14.01 23.97
CA VAL A 324 1.71 13.92 25.41
C VAL A 324 2.36 12.56 25.67
N ASN A 325 3.56 12.54 26.27
CA ASN A 325 4.32 11.31 26.56
C ASN A 325 3.76 10.50 27.73
N SER A 326 2.51 10.09 27.66
CA SER A 326 1.85 9.30 28.70
C SER A 326 1.19 8.10 28.09
N LEU A 327 1.53 6.90 28.58
CA LEU A 327 0.91 5.65 28.14
C LEU A 327 -0.62 5.72 28.20
N GLY A 328 -1.18 6.28 29.28
CA GLY A 328 -2.63 6.42 29.45
C GLY A 328 -3.25 7.37 28.42
N TYR A 329 -2.57 8.49 28.14
CA TYR A 329 -2.99 9.43 27.11
C TYR A 329 -2.98 8.79 25.71
N ILE A 330 -1.88 8.11 25.35
CA ILE A 330 -1.72 7.48 24.04
C ILE A 330 -2.76 6.38 23.84
N LYS A 331 -3.01 5.52 24.85
CA LYS A 331 -4.12 4.54 24.81
C LYS A 331 -5.47 5.22 24.66
N GLY A 332 -5.69 6.36 25.32
CA GLY A 332 -6.88 7.18 25.14
C GLY A 332 -7.06 7.66 23.68
N GLN A 333 -5.98 8.08 23.02
CA GLN A 333 -6.00 8.48 21.60
C GLN A 333 -6.23 7.28 20.67
N LEU A 334 -5.63 6.12 20.95
CA LEU A 334 -5.90 4.88 20.20
C LEU A 334 -7.37 4.47 20.30
N ARG A 335 -7.98 4.53 21.48
CA ARG A 335 -9.43 4.29 21.64
C ARG A 335 -10.29 5.28 20.87
N LYS A 336 -9.89 6.55 20.84
CA LYS A 336 -10.58 7.57 20.02
C LYS A 336 -10.45 7.25 18.53
N ALA A 337 -9.28 6.81 18.06
CA ALA A 337 -9.08 6.36 16.68
C ALA A 337 -9.98 5.16 16.36
N GLY A 338 -10.04 4.16 17.24
CA GLY A 338 -10.93 3.01 17.11
C GLY A 338 -12.41 3.41 17.02
N ARG A 339 -12.89 4.30 17.88
CA ARG A 339 -14.28 4.81 17.79
C ARG A 339 -14.56 5.52 16.47
N ARG A 340 -13.66 6.39 16.02
CA ARG A 340 -13.82 7.06 14.70
C ARG A 340 -13.80 6.08 13.55
N ALA A 341 -12.99 5.02 13.64
CA ALA A 341 -12.96 3.97 12.64
C ALA A 341 -14.30 3.22 12.59
N LEU A 342 -14.87 2.86 13.76
CA LEU A 342 -16.20 2.24 13.83
C LEU A 342 -17.31 3.14 13.26
N GLU A 343 -17.21 4.45 13.45
CA GLU A 343 -18.18 5.42 12.92
C GLU A 343 -18.06 5.63 11.39
N ARG A 344 -16.85 5.54 10.84
CA ARG A 344 -16.53 6.00 9.46
C ARG A 344 -16.03 4.89 8.54
N GLY A 345 -15.94 3.66 9.03
CA GLY A 345 -15.28 2.54 8.34
C GLY A 345 -13.77 2.52 8.53
N SER A 346 -13.09 3.68 8.62
CA SER A 346 -11.68 3.70 9.03
C SER A 346 -11.17 5.02 9.64
N ALA A 347 -9.98 4.96 10.23
CA ALA A 347 -9.28 6.12 10.77
C ALA A 347 -7.75 6.01 10.59
N ILE A 348 -7.09 7.17 10.45
CA ILE A 348 -5.63 7.30 10.48
C ILE A 348 -5.20 7.94 11.79
N ALA A 349 -4.28 7.30 12.48
CA ALA A 349 -3.59 7.84 13.63
C ALA A 349 -2.08 7.97 13.36
N ILE A 350 -1.45 9.04 13.84
CA ILE A 350 -0.02 9.28 13.68
C ILE A 350 0.65 9.33 15.05
N GLY A 351 1.70 8.54 15.24
CA GLY A 351 2.64 8.64 16.36
C GLY A 351 4.07 8.82 15.84
N HIS A 352 5.05 8.89 16.74
CA HIS A 352 6.43 9.19 16.41
C HIS A 352 7.40 8.19 17.05
N VAL A 353 8.57 8.04 16.44
CA VAL A 353 9.74 7.45 17.12
C VAL A 353 10.36 8.44 18.12
N GLY A 354 11.55 8.13 18.64
CA GLY A 354 12.28 9.04 19.53
C GLY A 354 11.70 9.04 20.94
N LEU A 355 11.77 10.19 21.64
CA LEU A 355 11.48 10.28 23.07
C LEU A 355 10.11 9.69 23.48
N MET A 356 9.10 9.78 22.60
CA MET A 356 7.76 9.22 22.82
C MET A 356 7.68 7.74 22.43
N GLY A 357 8.53 7.29 21.51
CA GLY A 357 8.47 6.01 20.80
C GLY A 357 8.26 4.78 21.68
N PRO A 358 9.00 4.59 22.80
CA PRO A 358 8.78 3.44 23.68
C PRO A 358 7.37 3.37 24.26
N ASN A 359 6.80 4.50 24.68
CA ASN A 359 5.45 4.56 25.21
C ASN A 359 4.41 4.37 24.09
N THR A 360 4.66 4.95 22.91
CA THR A 360 3.80 4.77 21.73
C THR A 360 3.75 3.30 21.29
N ALA A 361 4.90 2.64 21.13
CA ALA A 361 4.98 1.23 20.77
C ALA A 361 4.30 0.33 21.81
N ARG A 362 4.52 0.61 23.10
CA ARG A 362 3.86 -0.11 24.20
C ARG A 362 2.34 0.08 24.15
N ALA A 363 1.86 1.29 23.95
CA ALA A 363 0.43 1.60 23.88
C ALA A 363 -0.26 0.86 22.73
N ILE A 364 0.37 0.86 21.54
CA ILE A 364 -0.14 0.13 20.37
C ILE A 364 -0.21 -1.36 20.68
N ARG A 365 0.87 -1.96 21.21
CA ARG A 365 0.87 -3.38 21.55
C ARG A 365 -0.24 -3.73 22.55
N GLU A 366 -0.46 -2.89 23.56
CA GLU A 366 -1.48 -3.13 24.59
C GLU A 366 -2.92 -2.89 24.13
N ILE A 367 -3.17 -2.12 23.05
CA ILE A 367 -4.53 -1.86 22.56
C ILE A 367 -5.05 -2.94 21.61
N ILE A 368 -4.16 -3.76 21.01
CA ILE A 368 -4.52 -4.77 20.01
C ILE A 368 -5.68 -5.67 20.46
N PRO A 369 -5.66 -6.28 21.67
CA PRO A 369 -6.77 -7.15 22.09
C PRO A 369 -8.11 -6.39 22.22
N GLU A 370 -8.06 -5.11 22.59
CA GLU A 370 -9.25 -4.25 22.70
C GLU A 370 -9.82 -3.91 21.32
N PHE A 371 -8.96 -3.65 20.33
CA PHE A 371 -9.36 -3.46 18.94
C PHE A 371 -9.96 -4.73 18.34
N GLU A 372 -9.29 -5.87 18.48
CA GLU A 372 -9.77 -7.16 17.99
C GLU A 372 -11.12 -7.56 18.64
N ALA A 373 -11.31 -7.24 19.92
CA ALA A 373 -12.58 -7.45 20.61
C ALA A 373 -13.75 -6.65 20.03
N GLN A 374 -13.47 -5.49 19.44
CA GLN A 374 -14.45 -4.59 18.83
C GLN A 374 -14.60 -4.82 17.31
N GLY A 375 -13.84 -5.75 16.73
CA GLY A 375 -13.79 -5.95 15.27
C GLY A 375 -13.02 -4.84 14.54
N ILE A 376 -12.11 -4.15 15.22
CA ILE A 376 -11.23 -3.16 14.61
C ILE A 376 -9.95 -3.86 14.17
N GLU A 377 -9.57 -3.74 12.90
CA GLU A 377 -8.34 -4.30 12.35
C GLU A 377 -7.29 -3.21 12.13
N MET A 378 -6.03 -3.51 12.45
CA MET A 378 -4.91 -2.64 12.09
C MET A 378 -4.55 -2.87 10.61
N ALA A 379 -4.45 -1.79 9.83
CA ALA A 379 -4.19 -1.85 8.40
C ALA A 379 -3.07 -0.89 7.97
N TYR A 380 -2.56 -1.04 6.75
CA TYR A 380 -1.65 -0.06 6.16
C TYR A 380 -2.41 1.20 5.76
N VAL A 381 -1.73 2.36 5.78
CA VAL A 381 -2.38 3.63 5.45
C VAL A 381 -2.92 3.66 4.01
N SER A 382 -2.32 2.91 3.08
CA SER A 382 -2.86 2.77 1.73
C SER A 382 -4.26 2.16 1.71
N ASN A 383 -4.57 1.22 2.61
CA ASN A 383 -5.93 0.66 2.70
C ASN A 383 -6.95 1.76 2.99
N VAL A 384 -6.61 2.72 3.85
CA VAL A 384 -7.49 3.85 4.20
C VAL A 384 -7.59 4.89 3.09
N VAL A 385 -6.46 5.23 2.46
CA VAL A 385 -6.39 6.19 1.34
C VAL A 385 -7.30 5.76 0.18
N PHE A 386 -7.24 4.49 -0.19
CA PHE A 386 -7.99 3.99 -1.35
C PHE A 386 -9.43 3.57 -1.02
N GLN A 387 -9.78 3.43 0.27
CA GLN A 387 -11.17 3.18 0.70
C GLN A 387 -12.07 4.43 0.59
N HIS A 388 -11.50 5.64 0.71
CA HIS A 388 -12.24 6.90 0.88
C HIS A 388 -12.26 7.81 -0.35
N GLN A 389 -12.05 7.29 -1.57
CA GLN A 389 -12.09 8.09 -2.79
C GLN A 389 -13.48 8.05 -3.45
N PRO A 390 -14.38 9.02 -3.20
CA PRO A 390 -15.56 9.20 -4.04
C PRO A 390 -15.10 9.66 -5.43
N GLY A 391 -15.36 8.87 -6.47
CA GLY A 391 -15.35 9.36 -7.86
C GLY A 391 -14.26 8.86 -8.82
N VAL A 392 -13.41 7.89 -8.47
CA VAL A 392 -12.54 7.22 -9.50
C VAL A 392 -13.25 6.01 -10.15
N LEU A 393 -14.48 5.70 -9.72
CA LEU A 393 -15.36 4.68 -10.28
C LEU A 393 -16.49 5.25 -11.16
N GLY A 394 -16.36 6.48 -11.65
CA GLY A 394 -17.36 7.01 -12.59
C GLY A 394 -17.04 8.40 -13.12
N SER A 395 -16.32 8.47 -14.24
CA SER A 395 -16.62 9.39 -15.34
C SER A 395 -15.65 9.15 -16.50
N GLN A 396 -16.24 8.62 -17.58
CA GLN A 396 -15.79 8.50 -18.98
C GLN A 396 -14.81 7.38 -19.33
#